data_AF-A0A150RC32-F1
#
_entry.id   AF-A0A150RC32-F1
#
_cell.length_a   1.000
_cell.length_b   1.000
_cell.length_c   1.000
_cell.angle_alpha   90.00
_cell.angle_beta   90.00
_cell.angle_gamma   90.00
#
_symmetry.space_group_name_H-M   'P 1'
#
loop_
_entity.id
_entity.type
_entity.pdbx_description
1 polymer ?
#
loop_
_entity_poly.entity_id
_entity_poly.type
_entity_poly.pdbx_seq_one_letter_code
_entity_poly.pdbx_strand_id
1 'polypeptide(L)'
;MRNEPATAVSFDFGQTLVELDTGMLSARLAERGIAVSREQLDGGVDEGWRVYNDAIRRGLGGHPWKIMMGRLLEAGGVPAGAVDAAVDWLWTEQPRKNLWRRPIAGMIDVVVELGRAGVPVAVLSNSEGRLAELVEELGWSAHFVAIADSGRLGFEKPGREIFAWTAERLGAPLAAVVHVGDSLAAD
;
A
#
# COMPACT_ATOMS: atom_id res chain seq x y z
N MET A 1 4.65 -10.93 -31.44
CA MET A 1 4.24 -11.45 -30.12
C MET A 1 2.76 -11.78 -30.21
N ARG A 2 2.36 -13.02 -29.94
CA ARG A 2 0.95 -13.41 -29.98
C ARG A 2 0.28 -12.88 -28.71
N ASN A 3 -0.94 -12.35 -28.84
CA ASN A 3 -1.83 -11.97 -27.75
C ASN A 3 -2.34 -13.24 -27.04
N GLU A 4 -1.46 -13.94 -26.31
CA GLU A 4 -1.93 -14.98 -25.40
C GLU A 4 -2.65 -14.31 -24.22
N PRO A 5 -3.82 -14.81 -23.81
CA PRO A 5 -4.58 -14.22 -22.73
C PRO A 5 -3.81 -14.35 -21.41
N ALA A 6 -3.93 -13.35 -20.55
CA ALA A 6 -3.45 -13.46 -19.18
C ALA A 6 -4.17 -14.61 -18.46
N THR A 7 -3.41 -15.41 -17.73
CA THR A 7 -3.95 -16.56 -16.97
C THR A 7 -3.85 -16.37 -15.47
N ALA A 8 -3.27 -15.26 -15.00
CA ALA A 8 -3.09 -14.94 -13.59
C ALA A 8 -3.03 -13.42 -13.38
N VAL A 9 -3.36 -12.96 -12.17
CA VAL A 9 -3.34 -11.54 -11.81
C VAL A 9 -2.56 -11.32 -10.52
N SER A 10 -1.79 -10.25 -10.46
CA SER A 10 -1.26 -9.73 -9.20
C SER A 10 -1.75 -8.30 -8.99
N PHE A 11 -2.01 -7.93 -7.73
CA PHE A 11 -2.41 -6.58 -7.34
C PHE A 11 -1.35 -5.97 -6.44
N ASP A 12 -1.06 -4.68 -6.62
CA ASP A 12 -0.53 -3.89 -5.50
C ASP A 12 -1.56 -3.82 -4.37
N PHE A 13 -1.10 -3.45 -3.19
CA PHE A 13 -1.93 -3.39 -2.00
C PHE A 13 -2.35 -1.96 -1.67
N GLY A 14 -1.38 -1.11 -1.29
CA GLY A 14 -1.65 0.29 -0.99
C GLY A 14 -2.07 1.06 -2.24
N GLN A 15 -3.06 1.93 -2.11
CA GLN A 15 -3.69 2.71 -3.18
C GLN A 15 -4.27 1.89 -4.36
N THR A 16 -4.32 0.56 -4.23
CA THR A 16 -4.91 -0.34 -5.22
C THR A 16 -6.04 -1.18 -4.61
N LEU A 17 -5.77 -1.94 -3.55
CA LEU A 17 -6.81 -2.70 -2.83
C LEU A 17 -7.32 -1.96 -1.59
N VAL A 18 -6.41 -1.22 -0.94
CA VAL A 18 -6.70 -0.42 0.26
C VAL A 18 -6.11 0.97 0.11
N GLU A 19 -6.71 1.93 0.78
CA GLU A 19 -6.22 3.30 0.88
C GLU A 19 -5.85 3.64 2.32
N LEU A 20 -5.29 4.84 2.50
CA LEU A 20 -4.99 5.37 3.82
C LEU A 20 -6.25 5.43 4.68
N ASP A 21 -6.17 4.83 5.85
CA ASP A 21 -7.21 4.89 6.87
C ASP A 21 -6.95 6.06 7.82
N THR A 22 -7.56 7.21 7.51
CA THR A 22 -7.50 8.43 8.33
C THR A 22 -8.20 8.27 9.68
N GLY A 23 -9.15 7.34 9.80
CA GLY A 23 -9.77 6.98 11.08
C GLY A 23 -8.78 6.26 11.98
N MET A 24 -8.07 5.26 11.44
CA MET A 24 -6.97 4.60 12.13
C MET A 24 -5.83 5.58 12.46
N LEU A 25 -5.44 6.44 11.53
CA LEU A 25 -4.43 7.48 11.77
C LEU A 25 -4.83 8.41 12.93
N SER A 26 -6.07 8.90 12.95
CA SER A 26 -6.60 9.70 14.06
C SER A 26 -6.50 8.95 15.40
N ALA A 27 -6.94 7.68 15.45
CA ALA A 27 -6.85 6.86 16.65
C ALA A 27 -5.40 6.66 17.12
N ARG A 28 -4.46 6.45 16.19
CA ARG A 28 -3.03 6.31 16.51
C ARG A 28 -2.43 7.60 17.05
N LEU A 29 -2.76 8.75 16.47
CA LEU A 29 -2.32 10.05 16.96
C LEU A 29 -2.84 10.33 18.39
N ALA A 30 -4.06 9.90 18.71
CA ALA A 30 -4.62 10.02 20.05
C ALA A 30 -3.83 9.24 21.12
N GLU A 31 -3.18 8.13 20.76
CA GLU A 31 -2.25 7.40 21.66
C GLU A 31 -1.05 8.26 22.08
N ARG A 32 -0.72 9.30 21.30
CA ARG A 32 0.35 10.27 21.59
C ARG A 32 -0.19 11.59 22.12
N GLY A 33 -1.47 11.65 22.49
CA GLY A 33 -2.12 12.86 23.01
C GLY A 33 -2.41 13.92 21.93
N ILE A 34 -2.36 13.56 20.65
CA ILE A 34 -2.65 14.47 19.54
C ILE A 34 -4.12 14.25 19.14
N ALA A 35 -4.97 15.21 19.49
CA ALA A 35 -6.38 15.18 19.13
C ALA A 35 -6.59 15.83 17.74
N VAL A 36 -6.85 15.01 16.73
CA VAL A 36 -7.22 15.44 15.38
C VAL A 36 -8.27 14.48 14.83
N SER A 37 -9.35 15.01 14.24
CA SER A 37 -10.44 14.20 13.71
C SER A 37 -10.08 13.55 12.38
N ARG A 38 -10.81 12.48 12.03
CA ARG A 38 -10.75 11.85 10.71
C ARG A 38 -11.00 12.87 9.60
N GLU A 39 -12.00 13.74 9.76
CA GLU A 39 -12.43 14.71 8.75
C GLU A 39 -11.35 15.77 8.49
N GLN A 40 -10.63 16.18 9.54
CA GLN A 40 -9.48 17.07 9.38
C GLN A 40 -8.35 16.39 8.61
N LEU A 41 -8.04 15.14 8.93
CA LEU A 41 -7.00 14.38 8.23
C LEU A 41 -7.37 14.09 6.77
N ASP A 42 -8.64 13.76 6.51
CA ASP A 42 -9.17 13.59 5.14
C ASP A 42 -8.89 14.83 4.29
N GLY A 43 -9.08 16.04 4.86
CA GLY A 43 -8.79 17.30 4.18
C GLY A 43 -7.31 17.52 3.82
N GLY A 44 -6.39 16.78 4.44
CA GLY A 44 -4.95 16.85 4.17
C GLY A 44 -4.41 15.80 3.20
N VAL A 45 -5.21 14.77 2.85
CA VAL A 45 -4.75 13.62 2.05
C VAL A 45 -4.24 14.05 0.67
N ASP A 46 -5.02 14.85 -0.06
CA ASP A 46 -4.66 15.31 -1.41
C ASP A 46 -3.35 16.10 -1.42
N GLU A 47 -3.15 16.92 -0.38
CA GLU A 47 -1.96 17.74 -0.27
C GLU A 47 -0.73 16.91 0.08
N GLY A 48 -0.90 15.90 0.94
CA GLY A 48 0.10 14.87 1.21
C GLY A 48 0.54 14.17 -0.08
N TRP A 49 -0.40 13.65 -0.87
CA TRP A 49 -0.08 13.00 -2.15
C TRP A 49 0.55 13.93 -3.16
N ARG A 50 0.15 15.20 -3.20
CA ARG A 50 0.78 16.20 -4.06
C ARG A 50 2.26 16.38 -3.73
N VAL A 51 2.63 16.50 -2.44
CA VAL A 51 4.04 16.64 -2.06
C VAL A 51 4.83 15.34 -2.21
N TYR A 52 4.19 14.19 -1.99
CA TYR A 52 4.77 12.88 -2.28
C TYR A 52 5.18 12.77 -3.75
N ASN A 53 4.24 13.06 -4.66
CA ASN A 53 4.47 12.96 -6.10
C ASN A 53 5.52 13.96 -6.59
N ASP A 54 5.54 15.18 -6.03
CA ASP A 54 6.59 16.16 -6.32
C ASP A 54 7.96 15.67 -5.85
N ALA A 55 8.03 15.09 -4.65
CA ALA A 55 9.27 14.55 -4.09
C ALA A 55 9.85 13.41 -4.94
N ILE A 56 9.01 12.46 -5.36
CA ILE A 56 9.42 11.37 -6.27
C ILE A 56 9.91 11.94 -7.60
N ARG A 57 9.12 12.82 -8.23
CA ARG A 57 9.47 13.41 -9.55
C ARG A 57 10.79 14.17 -9.53
N ARG A 58 11.05 14.90 -8.45
CA ARG A 58 12.25 15.74 -8.30
C ARG A 58 13.43 15.01 -7.68
N GLY A 59 13.25 13.76 -7.25
CA GLY A 59 14.28 12.99 -6.54
C GLY A 59 14.74 13.69 -5.26
N LEU A 60 13.80 14.26 -4.50
CA LEU A 60 14.14 14.93 -3.24
C LEU A 60 14.67 13.90 -2.22
N GLY A 61 15.60 14.33 -1.38
CA GLY A 61 16.09 13.52 -0.26
C GLY A 61 15.02 13.32 0.82
N GLY A 62 15.20 12.28 1.66
CA GLY A 62 14.25 11.89 2.70
C GLY A 62 13.30 10.78 2.24
N HIS A 63 12.61 10.16 3.19
CA HIS A 63 11.69 9.07 2.87
C HIS A 63 10.34 9.66 2.38
N PRO A 64 9.87 9.38 1.15
CA PRO A 64 8.67 9.99 0.57
C PRO A 64 7.41 9.85 1.44
N TRP A 65 7.26 8.71 2.11
CA TRP A 65 6.19 8.48 3.09
C TRP A 65 6.18 9.52 4.22
N LYS A 66 7.36 9.90 4.76
CA LYS A 66 7.46 10.88 5.85
C LYS A 66 7.10 12.28 5.38
N ILE A 67 7.49 12.63 4.15
CA ILE A 67 7.14 13.90 3.51
C ILE A 67 5.62 14.00 3.33
N MET A 68 5.00 12.94 2.81
CA MET A 68 3.56 12.82 2.64
C MET A 68 2.83 12.99 3.98
N MET A 69 3.22 12.19 4.98
CA MET A 69 2.57 12.17 6.29
C MET A 69 2.72 13.51 7.01
N GLY A 70 3.92 14.09 7.01
CA GLY A 70 4.16 15.41 7.62
C GLY A 70 3.22 16.47 7.05
N ARG A 71 3.11 16.53 5.71
CA ARG A 71 2.24 17.51 5.07
C ARG A 71 0.75 17.25 5.34
N LEU A 72 0.32 16.00 5.33
CA LEU A 72 -1.05 15.62 5.66
C LEU A 72 -1.40 16.05 7.09
N LEU A 73 -0.52 15.80 8.06
CA LEU A 73 -0.73 16.18 9.46
C LEU A 73 -0.80 17.70 9.65
N GLU A 74 0.10 18.45 9.00
CA GLU A 74 0.07 19.92 8.99
C GLU A 74 -1.27 20.46 8.44
N ALA A 75 -1.70 19.94 7.28
CA ALA A 75 -2.95 20.33 6.64
C ALA A 75 -4.18 19.94 7.49
N GLY A 76 -4.11 18.81 8.20
CA GLY A 76 -5.12 18.38 9.17
C GLY A 76 -5.10 19.16 10.49
N GLY A 77 -4.22 20.14 10.65
CA GLY A 77 -4.18 21.00 11.82
C GLY A 77 -3.46 20.42 13.04
N VAL A 78 -2.61 19.39 12.85
CA VAL A 78 -1.69 18.95 13.91
C VAL A 78 -0.71 20.08 14.23
N PRO A 79 -0.48 20.42 15.51
CA PRO A 79 0.45 21.50 15.87
C PRO A 79 1.84 21.25 15.30
N ALA A 80 2.45 22.26 14.67
CA ALA A 80 3.75 22.14 14.01
C ALA A 80 4.85 21.53 14.89
N GLY A 81 4.87 21.87 16.19
CA GLY A 81 5.83 21.32 17.16
C GLY A 81 5.66 19.82 17.48
N ALA A 82 4.59 19.18 16.99
CA ALA A 82 4.31 17.76 17.20
C ALA A 82 4.43 16.91 15.92
N VAL A 83 4.48 17.53 14.74
CA VAL A 83 4.41 16.82 13.44
C VAL A 83 5.57 15.85 13.27
N ASP A 84 6.83 16.32 13.39
CA ASP A 84 8.00 15.48 13.14
C ASP A 84 8.06 14.27 14.08
N ALA A 85 7.81 14.49 15.38
CA ALA A 85 7.79 13.42 16.37
C ALA A 85 6.65 12.42 16.14
N ALA A 86 5.49 12.88 15.65
CA ALA A 86 4.38 12.01 15.28
C ALA A 86 4.72 11.18 14.03
N VAL A 87 5.28 11.80 12.99
CA VAL A 87 5.69 11.13 11.75
C VAL A 87 6.73 10.06 12.01
N ASP A 88 7.76 10.37 12.80
CA ASP A 88 8.83 9.40 13.13
C ASP A 88 8.30 8.21 13.93
N TRP A 89 7.38 8.47 14.88
CA TRP A 89 6.72 7.42 15.63
C TRP A 89 5.82 6.55 14.74
N LEU A 90 4.97 7.17 13.91
CA LEU A 90 4.10 6.44 12.99
C LEU A 90 4.92 5.58 12.02
N TRP A 91 6.04 6.10 11.50
CA TRP A 91 6.95 5.34 10.64
C TRP A 91 7.53 4.11 11.35
N THR A 92 7.94 4.26 12.61
CA THR A 92 8.45 3.15 13.42
C THR A 92 7.37 2.08 13.67
N GLU A 93 6.12 2.51 13.83
CA GLU A 93 4.99 1.63 14.12
C GLU A 93 4.31 1.06 12.87
N GLN A 94 4.59 1.60 11.69
CA GLN A 94 3.96 1.21 10.42
C GLN A 94 4.01 -0.31 10.16
N PRO A 95 5.12 -1.04 10.41
CA PRO A 95 5.13 -2.51 10.25
C PRO A 95 4.19 -3.23 11.25
N ARG A 96 3.96 -2.64 12.44
CA ARG A 96 3.09 -3.22 13.47
C ARG A 96 1.62 -2.94 13.22
N LYS A 97 1.31 -1.71 12.81
CA LYS A 97 -0.04 -1.19 12.55
C LYS A 97 -0.04 -0.35 11.28
N ASN A 98 -0.10 -1.04 10.15
CA ASN A 98 -0.08 -0.39 8.84
C ASN A 98 -1.34 0.47 8.65
N LEU A 99 -1.12 1.73 8.26
CA LEU A 99 -2.20 2.70 8.04
C LEU A 99 -2.92 2.55 6.70
N TRP A 100 -2.34 1.87 5.71
CA TRP A 100 -3.01 1.53 4.45
C TRP A 100 -3.79 0.25 4.68
N ARG A 101 -5.01 0.43 5.16
CA ARG A 101 -5.88 -0.69 5.56
C ARG A 101 -7.35 -0.48 5.29
N ARG A 102 -7.76 0.73 4.87
CA ARG A 102 -9.16 1.02 4.56
C ARG A 102 -9.46 0.45 3.17
N PRO A 103 -10.38 -0.51 3.01
CA PRO A 103 -10.66 -1.08 1.70
C PRO A 103 -11.13 0.00 0.71
N ILE A 104 -10.59 -0.03 -0.51
CA ILE A 104 -11.14 0.73 -1.63
C ILE A 104 -12.39 -0.01 -2.09
N ALA A 105 -13.51 0.72 -2.20
CA ALA A 105 -14.80 0.14 -2.52
C ALA A 105 -14.75 -0.65 -3.85
N GLY A 106 -15.20 -1.91 -3.83
CA GLY A 106 -15.27 -2.79 -5.00
C GLY A 106 -13.98 -3.53 -5.35
N MET A 107 -12.82 -3.12 -4.85
CA MET A 107 -11.55 -3.72 -5.28
C MET A 107 -11.35 -5.14 -4.78
N ILE A 108 -11.77 -5.43 -3.54
CA ILE A 108 -11.77 -6.82 -3.05
C ILE A 108 -12.80 -7.68 -3.79
N ASP A 109 -13.92 -7.11 -4.23
CA ASP A 109 -14.94 -7.85 -4.99
C ASP A 109 -14.39 -8.32 -6.34
N VAL A 110 -13.58 -7.49 -7.02
CA VAL A 110 -12.86 -7.89 -8.25
C VAL A 110 -11.93 -9.07 -8.00
N VAL A 111 -11.18 -9.07 -6.90
CA VAL A 111 -10.32 -10.20 -6.50
C VAL A 111 -11.15 -11.47 -6.30
N VAL A 112 -12.29 -11.36 -5.60
CA VAL A 112 -13.20 -12.49 -5.35
C VAL A 112 -13.79 -13.03 -6.66
N GLU A 113 -14.18 -12.15 -7.58
CA GLU A 113 -14.72 -12.53 -8.89
C GLU A 113 -13.68 -13.27 -9.75
N LEU A 114 -12.43 -12.79 -9.78
CA LEU A 114 -11.32 -13.49 -10.44
C LEU A 114 -11.10 -14.88 -9.85
N GLY A 115 -11.08 -14.99 -8.52
CA GLY A 115 -10.96 -16.28 -7.84
C GLY A 115 -12.11 -17.25 -8.17
N ARG A 116 -13.35 -16.76 -8.22
CA ARG A 116 -14.53 -17.55 -8.64
C ARG A 116 -14.45 -18.01 -10.09
N ALA A 117 -13.80 -17.23 -10.96
CA ALA A 117 -13.54 -17.59 -12.34
C ALA A 117 -12.35 -18.57 -12.52
N GLY A 118 -11.70 -18.97 -11.42
CA GLY A 118 -10.54 -19.88 -11.45
C GLY A 118 -9.23 -19.19 -11.86
N VAL A 119 -9.18 -17.85 -11.85
CA VAL A 119 -7.96 -17.09 -12.10
C VAL A 119 -7.19 -16.95 -10.78
N PRO A 120 -5.95 -17.47 -10.68
CA PRO A 120 -5.13 -17.29 -9.48
C PRO A 120 -4.76 -15.81 -9.30
N VAL A 121 -4.88 -15.34 -8.05
CA VAL A 121 -4.59 -13.95 -7.68
C VAL A 121 -3.54 -13.89 -6.58
N ALA A 122 -2.63 -12.93 -6.65
CA ALA A 122 -1.63 -12.65 -5.62
C ALA A 122 -1.58 -11.16 -5.27
N VAL A 123 -1.08 -10.85 -4.08
CA VAL A 123 -0.64 -9.48 -3.74
C VAL A 123 0.85 -9.36 -4.03
N LEU A 124 1.28 -8.21 -4.57
CA LEU A 124 2.67 -7.86 -4.78
C LEU A 124 2.86 -6.38 -4.41
N SER A 125 3.57 -6.11 -3.30
CA SER A 125 3.70 -4.75 -2.78
C SER A 125 5.09 -4.46 -2.21
N ASN A 126 5.52 -3.21 -2.36
CA ASN A 126 6.65 -2.67 -1.61
C ASN A 126 6.16 -2.31 -0.20
N SER A 127 6.36 -3.21 0.77
CA SER A 127 5.86 -3.06 2.15
C SER A 127 6.93 -3.47 3.16
N GLU A 128 6.62 -3.34 4.44
CA GLU A 128 7.56 -3.35 5.55
C GLU A 128 7.72 -4.74 6.21
N GLY A 129 7.31 -5.82 5.53
CA GLY A 129 7.57 -7.18 5.98
C GLY A 129 6.46 -7.83 6.82
N ARG A 130 5.28 -7.23 6.91
CA ARG A 130 4.11 -7.75 7.67
C ARG A 130 2.79 -7.69 6.91
N LEU A 131 2.86 -7.63 5.58
CA LEU A 131 1.67 -7.53 4.73
C LEU A 131 0.77 -8.78 4.83
N ALA A 132 1.36 -9.96 5.01
CA ALA A 132 0.58 -11.19 5.17
C ALA A 132 -0.32 -11.16 6.41
N GLU A 133 0.19 -10.65 7.52
CA GLU A 133 -0.59 -10.47 8.74
C GLU A 133 -1.69 -9.42 8.57
N LEU A 134 -1.42 -8.34 7.83
CA LEU A 134 -2.46 -7.35 7.54
C LEU A 134 -3.59 -7.94 6.69
N VAL A 135 -3.26 -8.71 5.66
CA VAL A 135 -4.25 -9.42 4.83
C VAL A 135 -5.07 -10.40 5.68
N GLU A 136 -4.46 -11.06 6.66
CA GLU A 136 -5.16 -11.90 7.63
C GLU A 136 -6.06 -11.10 8.57
N GLU A 137 -5.59 -9.96 9.11
CA GLU A 137 -6.37 -9.04 9.94
C GLU A 137 -7.62 -8.53 9.19
N LEU A 138 -7.54 -8.35 7.88
CA LEU A 138 -8.65 -7.94 7.02
C LEU A 138 -9.56 -9.11 6.62
N GLY A 139 -9.19 -10.36 6.93
CA GLY A 139 -9.95 -11.56 6.58
C GLY A 139 -9.85 -11.94 5.11
N TRP A 140 -8.81 -11.50 4.40
CA TRP A 140 -8.68 -11.67 2.94
C TRP A 140 -7.73 -12.79 2.52
N SER A 141 -7.07 -13.48 3.47
CA SER A 141 -6.05 -14.50 3.18
C SER A 141 -6.51 -15.59 2.21
N ALA A 142 -7.79 -15.98 2.25
CA ALA A 142 -8.33 -17.02 1.38
C ALA A 142 -8.43 -16.62 -0.10
N HIS A 143 -8.28 -15.33 -0.43
CA HIS A 143 -8.43 -14.80 -1.78
C HIS A 143 -7.11 -14.73 -2.56
N PHE A 144 -5.98 -14.90 -1.89
CA PHE A 144 -4.65 -14.76 -2.50
C PHE A 144 -3.86 -16.05 -2.39
N VAL A 145 -3.30 -16.52 -3.51
CA VAL A 145 -2.40 -17.68 -3.51
C VAL A 145 -1.03 -17.35 -2.91
N ALA A 146 -0.64 -16.07 -2.98
CA ALA A 146 0.61 -15.58 -2.46
C ALA A 146 0.54 -14.08 -2.13
N ILE A 147 1.42 -13.65 -1.24
CA ILE A 147 1.63 -12.27 -0.85
C ILE A 147 3.13 -12.01 -0.97
N ALA A 148 3.52 -11.28 -2.01
CA ALA A 148 4.89 -10.83 -2.22
C ALA A 148 5.08 -9.49 -1.50
N ASP A 149 5.82 -9.53 -0.39
CA ASP A 149 6.15 -8.39 0.45
C ASP A 149 7.66 -8.14 0.35
N SER A 150 8.05 -7.00 -0.22
CA SER A 150 9.47 -6.69 -0.46
C SER A 150 10.31 -6.69 0.82
N GLY A 151 9.75 -6.23 1.94
CA GLY A 151 10.43 -6.23 3.24
C GLY A 151 10.75 -7.62 3.76
N ARG A 152 9.99 -8.65 3.35
CA ARG A 152 10.31 -10.07 3.63
C ARG A 152 11.24 -10.69 2.61
N LEU A 153 11.06 -10.36 1.34
CA LEU A 153 11.72 -11.05 0.23
C LEU A 153 13.11 -10.48 -0.09
N GLY A 154 13.38 -9.23 0.26
CA GLY A 154 14.67 -8.56 0.02
C GLY A 154 14.86 -8.07 -1.42
N PHE A 155 13.82 -8.11 -2.24
CA PHE A 155 13.73 -7.50 -3.57
C PHE A 155 12.41 -6.76 -3.70
N GLU A 156 12.37 -5.69 -4.49
CA GLU A 156 11.27 -4.74 -4.55
C GLU A 156 10.93 -4.32 -5.99
N LYS A 157 9.73 -3.80 -6.19
CA LYS A 157 9.35 -3.10 -7.42
C LYS A 157 10.22 -1.85 -7.61
N PRO A 158 10.64 -1.51 -8.85
CA PRO A 158 10.28 -2.14 -10.14
C PRO A 158 11.18 -3.31 -10.57
N GLY A 159 11.96 -3.90 -9.66
CA GLY A 159 12.87 -5.01 -9.95
C GLY A 159 12.14 -6.24 -10.48
N ARG A 160 12.65 -6.86 -11.55
CA ARG A 160 12.02 -8.01 -12.22
C ARG A 160 11.84 -9.22 -11.27
N GLU A 161 12.70 -9.34 -10.27
CA GLU A 161 12.78 -10.44 -9.32
C GLU A 161 11.47 -10.63 -8.54
N ILE A 162 10.84 -9.54 -8.08
CA ILE A 162 9.59 -9.63 -7.33
C ILE A 162 8.43 -10.12 -8.21
N PHE A 163 8.37 -9.65 -9.46
CA PHE A 163 7.37 -10.09 -10.43
C PHE A 163 7.57 -11.55 -10.83
N ALA A 164 8.82 -11.96 -11.07
CA ALA A 164 9.15 -13.34 -11.41
C ALA A 164 8.82 -14.30 -10.26
N TRP A 165 9.15 -13.93 -9.02
CA TRP A 165 8.78 -14.69 -7.82
C TRP A 165 7.26 -14.82 -7.69
N THR A 166 6.53 -13.72 -7.91
CA THR A 166 5.06 -13.72 -7.82
C THR A 166 4.43 -14.61 -8.90
N ALA A 167 4.93 -14.55 -10.13
CA ALA A 167 4.48 -15.40 -11.23
C ALA A 167 4.70 -16.90 -10.94
N GLU A 168 5.85 -17.26 -10.36
CA GLU A 168 6.13 -18.63 -9.94
C GLU A 168 5.10 -19.13 -8.91
N ARG A 169 4.76 -18.31 -7.91
CA ARG A 169 3.76 -18.68 -6.90
C ARG A 169 2.33 -18.74 -7.45
N LEU A 170 2.03 -17.94 -8.46
CA LEU A 170 0.78 -18.02 -9.23
C LEU A 170 0.71 -19.28 -10.12
N GLY A 171 1.82 -19.99 -10.31
CA GLY A 171 1.89 -21.14 -11.22
C GLY A 171 1.76 -20.75 -12.69
N ALA A 172 2.13 -19.51 -13.05
CA ALA A 172 1.96 -18.96 -14.40
C ALA A 172 3.30 -18.44 -14.97
N PRO A 173 3.51 -18.51 -16.29
CA PRO A 173 4.62 -17.79 -16.93
C PRO A 173 4.49 -16.30 -16.67
N LEU A 174 5.61 -15.60 -16.43
CA LEU A 174 5.62 -14.14 -16.18
C LEU A 174 4.86 -13.35 -17.28
N ALA A 175 4.98 -13.76 -18.54
CA ALA A 175 4.30 -13.11 -19.67
C ALA A 175 2.76 -13.28 -19.68
N ALA A 176 2.23 -14.21 -18.87
CA ALA A 176 0.80 -14.47 -18.73
C ALA A 176 0.22 -13.89 -17.42
N VAL A 177 1.02 -13.14 -16.64
CA VAL A 177 0.57 -12.43 -15.44
C VAL A 177 0.30 -10.97 -15.79
N VAL A 178 -0.87 -10.47 -15.42
CA VAL A 178 -1.14 -9.03 -15.41
C VAL A 178 -0.93 -8.50 -14.00
N HIS A 179 -0.18 -7.42 -13.86
CA HIS A 179 -0.08 -6.66 -12.61
C HIS A 179 -1.03 -5.46 -12.66
N VAL A 180 -1.75 -5.23 -11.57
CA VAL A 180 -2.65 -4.08 -11.37
C VAL A 180 -2.09 -3.28 -10.21
N GLY A 181 -1.71 -2.04 -10.45
CA GLY A 181 -1.16 -1.14 -9.44
C GLY A 181 -1.40 0.34 -9.79
N ASP A 182 -1.07 1.24 -8.86
CA ASP A 182 -1.33 2.68 -8.97
C ASP A 182 -0.11 3.51 -9.38
N SER A 183 1.08 2.91 -9.44
CA SER A 183 2.35 3.62 -9.60
C SER A 183 3.07 3.29 -10.90
N LEU A 184 3.04 4.23 -11.86
CA LEU A 184 3.77 4.10 -13.13
C LEU A 184 5.29 3.88 -12.96
N ALA A 185 5.87 4.35 -11.86
CA ALA A 185 7.31 4.21 -11.61
C ALA A 185 7.69 2.84 -11.02
N ALA A 186 6.73 2.12 -10.42
CA ALA A 186 6.97 0.86 -9.72
C ALA A 186 6.36 -0.35 -10.43
N ASP A 187 5.19 -0.19 -11.07
CA ASP A 187 4.31 -1.27 -11.54
C ASP A 187 4.50 -1.67 -13.01
#